data_AF-A0A0P7CKA5-F1
#
_entry.id   AF-A0A0P7CKA5-F1
#
_cell.length_a   1.000
_cell.length_b   1.000
_cell.length_c   1.000
_cell.angle_alpha   90.00
_cell.angle_beta   90.00
_cell.angle_gamma   90.00
#
_symmetry.space_group_name_H-M   'P 1'
#
loop_
_entity.id
_entity.type
_entity.pdbx_description
1 polymer ?
#
loop_
_entity_poly.entity_id
_entity_poly.type
_entity_poly.pdbx_seq_one_letter_code
_entity_poly.pdbx_strand_id
1 'polypeptide(L)'
;WDWMAEDASVDGSPQAGLPQAFLDETYVHPHTGETRPNPLRYAAAKDGCSKVCASGAVKGVDCRYVQRDRLFYTHGDDSRSERTRLFGMSRIFQQQVVDALKFTTFSQPQGVPGYPWANIPVFDPPQKDSLYPNRALNFDGLYEQPHDNYHGWIGGDMADNAYTAFDPVFCSYHANIDRMLEVWIRANPGAQFTTQCLLQPFSGHDATQLTFTSADAWRYTTIGDMAQDSRHIGYDYGVPVAPQFGAPKAATGACCKHSAKAGPAAGNAAGPGPWVVFDHVRCTHDTYLIDVFLDQPDAATQHISADNPHYVGRFSRIGMGLVDDKGRCITHGVSRALNAARNAAALGLGRGDAVQLSLVVTHLDSGRVLTPDEYMTLPGFIAQLVWDDPRQTLAGPPPVAGCCSASTSRTSGEPT
;
A
#
# COMPACT_ATOMS: atom_id res chain seq x y z
N TRP A 1 5.60 9.51 9.72
CA TRP A 1 5.62 8.39 10.68
C TRP A 1 6.43 7.26 10.07
N ASP A 2 7.54 6.83 10.67
CA ASP A 2 8.39 5.79 10.08
C ASP A 2 7.97 4.37 10.49
N TRP A 3 6.87 3.88 9.92
CA TRP A 3 6.39 2.52 10.13
C TRP A 3 7.28 1.42 9.49
N MET A 4 8.38 1.80 8.82
CA MET A 4 9.40 0.87 8.33
C MET A 4 10.59 0.72 9.30
N ALA A 5 10.57 1.38 10.47
CA ALA A 5 11.56 1.14 11.51
C ALA A 5 11.55 -0.34 11.95
N GLU A 6 12.73 -0.93 12.12
CA GLU A 6 12.92 -2.36 12.44
C GLU A 6 12.14 -2.79 13.70
N ASP A 7 12.02 -1.90 14.67
CA ASP A 7 11.36 -2.12 15.95
C ASP A 7 9.91 -1.58 16.01
N ALA A 8 9.33 -1.11 14.90
CA ALA A 8 7.94 -0.64 14.86
C ALA A 8 6.91 -1.73 15.22
N SER A 9 7.32 -3.00 15.21
CA SER A 9 6.48 -4.13 15.62
C SER A 9 6.58 -4.51 17.10
N VAL A 10 7.40 -3.81 17.88
CA VAL A 10 7.75 -4.18 19.25
C VAL A 10 7.05 -3.26 20.25
N ASP A 11 6.12 -3.80 21.03
CA ASP A 11 5.47 -3.03 22.09
C ASP A 11 6.48 -2.42 23.07
N GLY A 12 6.32 -1.13 23.35
CA GLY A 12 7.24 -0.32 24.15
C GLY A 12 8.41 0.31 23.37
N SER A 13 8.59 -0.01 22.08
CA SER A 13 9.49 0.77 21.23
C SER A 13 8.92 2.18 20.97
N PRO A 14 9.75 3.23 20.96
CA PRO A 14 9.35 4.56 20.49
C PRO A 14 8.86 4.61 19.03
N GLN A 15 9.17 3.59 18.23
CA GLN A 15 8.75 3.48 16.83
C GLN A 15 7.46 2.67 16.65
N ALA A 16 6.99 2.00 17.69
CA ALA A 16 5.81 1.14 17.62
C ALA A 16 4.51 1.93 17.78
N GLY A 17 3.48 1.47 17.07
CA GLY A 17 2.17 2.14 17.08
C GLY A 17 2.18 3.48 16.32
N LEU A 18 1.33 4.41 16.79
CA LEU A 18 1.26 5.76 16.24
C LEU A 18 2.34 6.65 16.90
N PRO A 19 2.94 7.60 16.17
CA PRO A 19 3.83 8.57 16.77
C PRO A 19 3.15 9.35 17.91
N GLN A 20 3.91 9.67 18.96
CA GLN A 20 3.41 10.38 20.14
C GLN A 20 2.60 11.65 19.82
N ALA A 21 2.98 12.38 18.78
CA ALA A 21 2.27 13.57 18.32
C ALA A 21 0.79 13.34 17.96
N PHE A 22 0.39 12.11 17.63
CA PHE A 22 -1.00 11.73 17.36
C PHE A 22 -1.73 11.19 18.59
N LEU A 23 -1.01 10.94 19.68
CA LEU A 23 -1.50 10.39 20.94
C LEU A 23 -1.64 11.45 22.03
N ASP A 24 -0.86 12.54 21.99
CA ASP A 24 -0.94 13.59 23.01
C ASP A 24 -2.35 14.18 23.08
N GLU A 25 -2.87 14.35 24.29
CA GLU A 25 -4.18 14.95 24.54
C GLU A 25 -4.21 16.44 24.16
N THR A 26 -3.08 17.11 24.41
CA THR A 26 -2.95 18.56 24.31
C THR A 26 -1.60 18.94 23.74
N TYR A 27 -1.52 20.15 23.17
CA TYR A 27 -0.26 20.78 22.79
C TYR A 27 -0.18 22.20 23.36
N VAL A 28 1.03 22.73 23.48
CA VAL A 28 1.26 24.14 23.82
C VAL A 28 1.34 24.95 22.53
N HIS A 29 0.41 25.87 22.33
CA HIS A 29 0.34 26.65 21.10
C HIS A 29 1.53 27.62 21.00
N PRO A 30 2.33 27.57 19.92
CA PRO A 30 3.65 28.23 19.89
C PRO A 30 3.58 29.76 19.95
N HIS A 31 2.47 30.37 19.51
CA HIS A 31 2.32 31.83 19.53
C HIS A 31 1.67 32.39 20.80
N THR A 32 0.82 31.60 21.47
CA THR A 32 0.05 32.09 22.64
C THR A 32 0.50 31.48 23.95
N GLY A 33 1.27 30.38 23.93
CA GLY A 33 1.64 29.63 25.13
C GLY A 33 0.47 28.87 25.78
N GLU A 34 -0.72 28.94 25.19
CA GLU A 34 -1.91 28.26 25.71
C GLU A 34 -1.83 26.75 25.49
N THR A 35 -2.23 25.98 26.49
CA THR A 35 -2.48 24.54 26.32
C THR A 35 -3.84 24.35 25.65
N ARG A 36 -3.84 23.67 24.50
CA ARG A 36 -5.05 23.44 23.67
C ARG A 36 -5.19 21.95 23.34
N PRO A 37 -6.41 21.45 23.04
CA PRO A 37 -6.59 20.10 22.52
C PRO A 37 -5.72 19.86 21.30
N ASN A 38 -5.07 18.70 21.24
CA ASN A 38 -4.17 18.37 20.14
C ASN A 38 -4.96 18.17 18.84
N PRO A 39 -4.76 19.01 17.81
CA PRO A 39 -5.50 18.90 16.54
C PRO A 39 -5.15 17.63 15.76
N LEU A 40 -3.98 17.02 16.01
CA LEU A 40 -3.58 15.76 15.38
C LEU A 40 -4.31 14.55 15.96
N ARG A 41 -4.81 14.66 17.19
CA ARG A 41 -5.64 13.64 17.85
C ARG A 41 -7.12 13.94 17.69
N TYR A 42 -7.52 15.20 17.86
CA TYR A 42 -8.90 15.67 17.89
C TYR A 42 -9.28 16.45 16.63
N ALA A 43 -9.09 15.84 15.45
CA ALA A 43 -9.59 16.37 14.20
C ALA A 43 -11.07 16.03 14.02
N ALA A 44 -11.86 16.97 13.49
CA ALA A 44 -13.26 16.70 13.20
C ALA A 44 -13.38 15.64 12.11
N ALA A 45 -14.19 14.61 12.36
CA ALA A 45 -14.49 13.59 11.36
C ALA A 45 -15.37 14.17 10.24
N LYS A 46 -15.60 13.37 9.19
CA LYS A 46 -16.47 13.73 8.07
C LYS A 46 -17.82 14.23 8.59
N ASP A 47 -18.22 15.43 8.17
CA ASP A 47 -19.46 16.10 8.59
C ASP A 47 -19.65 16.22 10.12
N GLY A 48 -18.55 16.15 10.89
CA GLY A 48 -18.57 16.18 12.35
C GLY A 48 -19.10 14.90 13.00
N CYS A 49 -19.12 13.77 12.28
CA CYS A 49 -19.59 12.48 12.79
C CYS A 49 -18.69 11.34 12.32
N SER A 50 -17.92 10.73 13.23
CA SER A 50 -17.06 9.58 12.94
C SER A 50 -17.83 8.41 12.33
N LYS A 51 -17.16 7.62 11.50
CA LYS A 51 -17.74 6.39 10.92
C LYS A 51 -18.28 5.46 12.00
N VAL A 52 -17.51 5.29 13.08
CA VAL A 52 -17.88 4.44 14.22
C VAL A 52 -19.27 4.81 14.74
N CYS A 53 -19.56 6.10 14.86
CA CYS A 53 -20.87 6.59 15.28
C CYS A 53 -21.94 6.57 14.17
N ALA A 54 -21.55 6.81 12.92
CA ALA A 54 -22.47 6.74 11.78
C ALA A 54 -23.02 5.31 11.57
N SER A 55 -22.22 4.29 11.91
CA SER A 55 -22.63 2.88 11.86
C SER A 55 -23.52 2.43 13.02
N GLY A 56 -23.62 3.23 14.09
CA GLY A 56 -24.45 2.96 15.26
C GLY A 56 -23.97 3.69 16.52
N ALA A 57 -24.82 3.75 17.54
CA ALA A 57 -24.47 4.42 18.80
C ALA A 57 -23.40 3.63 19.58
N VAL A 58 -22.15 4.11 19.54
CA VAL A 58 -21.05 3.58 20.36
C VAL A 58 -20.88 4.43 21.61
N LYS A 59 -20.83 3.80 22.79
CA LYS A 59 -20.64 4.50 24.07
C LYS A 59 -19.18 4.85 24.30
N GLY A 60 -18.93 6.03 24.85
CA GLY A 60 -17.59 6.44 25.31
C GLY A 60 -16.66 7.00 24.23
N VAL A 61 -17.18 7.22 23.01
CA VAL A 61 -16.46 7.90 21.93
C VAL A 61 -17.09 9.27 21.67
N ASP A 62 -16.25 10.28 21.42
CA ASP A 62 -16.73 11.57 20.95
C ASP A 62 -16.86 11.53 19.43
N CYS A 63 -18.10 11.38 18.96
CA CYS A 63 -18.42 11.27 17.54
C CYS A 63 -17.96 12.47 16.71
N ARG A 64 -17.69 13.62 17.33
CA ARG A 64 -17.17 14.78 16.62
C ARG A 64 -15.81 14.51 16.00
N TYR A 65 -14.99 13.70 16.65
CA TYR A 65 -13.60 13.51 16.30
C TYR A 65 -13.34 12.16 15.64
N VAL A 66 -12.29 12.11 14.82
CA VAL A 66 -11.80 10.86 14.22
C VAL A 66 -11.48 9.82 15.29
N GLN A 67 -11.84 8.58 15.00
CA GLN A 67 -11.64 7.42 15.85
C GLN A 67 -10.62 6.48 15.18
N ARG A 68 -9.82 5.84 16.03
CA ARG A 68 -8.79 4.85 15.66
C ARG A 68 -8.91 3.66 16.60
N ASP A 69 -8.17 2.59 16.36
CA ASP A 69 -8.12 1.45 17.28
C ASP A 69 -7.72 1.92 18.70
N ARG A 70 -8.53 1.52 19.69
CA ARG A 70 -8.36 1.95 21.07
C ARG A 70 -7.01 1.52 21.66
N LEU A 71 -6.42 0.44 21.17
CA LEU A 71 -5.17 -0.12 21.69
C LEU A 71 -3.98 0.84 21.53
N PHE A 72 -4.02 1.76 20.55
CA PHE A 72 -3.00 2.81 20.40
C PHE A 72 -2.93 3.76 21.61
N TYR A 73 -4.00 3.86 22.40
CA TYR A 73 -4.09 4.75 23.57
C TYR A 73 -3.90 3.99 24.89
N THR A 74 -3.62 2.68 24.84
CA THR A 74 -3.40 1.88 26.04
C THR A 74 -1.93 1.89 26.43
N HIS A 75 -1.67 1.88 27.74
CA HIS A 75 -0.33 1.85 28.31
C HIS A 75 -0.26 0.82 29.45
N GLY A 76 0.95 0.44 29.84
CA GLY A 76 1.16 -0.56 30.90
C GLY A 76 0.73 -1.96 30.49
N ASP A 77 0.48 -2.81 31.49
CA ASP A 77 0.31 -4.26 31.32
C ASP A 77 -1.13 -4.70 31.03
N ASP A 78 -2.15 -3.89 31.38
CA ASP A 78 -3.58 -4.26 31.32
C ASP A 78 -4.08 -4.66 29.91
N SER A 79 -3.48 -4.12 28.86
CA SER A 79 -3.78 -4.48 27.45
C SER A 79 -2.54 -4.81 26.65
N ARG A 80 -1.45 -5.17 27.34
CA ARG A 80 -0.15 -5.40 26.71
C ARG A 80 -0.17 -6.58 25.74
N SER A 81 -0.94 -7.63 26.07
CA SER A 81 -1.03 -8.82 25.21
C SER A 81 -1.69 -8.50 23.87
N GLU A 82 -2.78 -7.74 23.90
CA GLU A 82 -3.52 -7.30 22.72
C GLU A 82 -2.74 -6.28 21.92
N ARG A 83 -2.11 -5.31 22.59
CA ARG A 83 -1.26 -4.30 21.95
C ARG A 83 -0.03 -4.92 21.31
N THR A 84 0.60 -5.92 21.94
CA THR A 84 1.73 -6.67 21.35
C THR A 84 1.29 -7.41 20.09
N ARG A 85 0.10 -8.03 20.09
CA ARG A 85 -0.44 -8.67 18.88
C ARG A 85 -0.75 -7.65 17.79
N LEU A 86 -1.38 -6.53 18.15
CA LEU A 86 -1.68 -5.44 17.21
C LEU A 86 -0.39 -4.91 16.59
N PHE A 87 0.59 -4.48 17.39
CA PHE A 87 1.84 -3.90 16.89
C PHE A 87 2.70 -4.92 16.15
N GLY A 88 2.69 -6.19 16.58
CA GLY A 88 3.36 -7.29 15.88
C GLY A 88 2.99 -7.38 14.39
N MET A 89 1.76 -7.02 14.03
CA MET A 89 1.29 -7.02 12.63
C MET A 89 2.08 -6.09 11.71
N SER A 90 2.65 -4.99 12.23
CA SER A 90 3.51 -4.11 11.44
C SER A 90 4.67 -4.88 10.79
N ARG A 91 5.19 -5.94 11.44
CA ARG A 91 6.24 -6.80 10.86
C ARG A 91 5.79 -7.53 9.59
N ILE A 92 4.54 -7.97 9.57
CA ILE A 92 3.94 -8.63 8.40
C ILE A 92 3.79 -7.62 7.26
N PHE A 93 3.31 -6.42 7.56
CA PHE A 93 3.11 -5.38 6.54
C PHE A 93 4.45 -4.84 6.00
N GLN A 94 5.44 -4.66 6.87
CA GLN A 94 6.81 -4.33 6.48
C GLN A 94 7.40 -5.39 5.53
N GLN A 95 7.20 -6.68 5.82
CA GLN A 95 7.66 -7.74 4.92
C GLN A 95 6.94 -7.68 3.56
N GLN A 96 5.64 -7.43 3.53
CA GLN A 96 4.88 -7.27 2.28
C GLN A 96 5.42 -6.10 1.45
N VAL A 97 5.82 -4.98 2.08
CA VAL A 97 6.51 -3.87 1.39
C VAL A 97 7.86 -4.32 0.84
N VAL A 98 8.68 -5.02 1.62
CA VAL A 98 9.97 -5.57 1.15
C VAL A 98 9.78 -6.53 -0.02
N ASP A 99 8.72 -7.32 -0.03
CA ASP A 99 8.39 -8.21 -1.14
C ASP A 99 7.91 -7.46 -2.37
N ALA A 100 7.11 -6.40 -2.21
CA ALA A 100 6.69 -5.53 -3.32
C ALA A 100 7.90 -4.85 -3.97
N LEU A 101 8.86 -4.34 -3.18
CA LEU A 101 10.08 -3.67 -3.67
C LEU A 101 10.96 -4.55 -4.58
N LYS A 102 10.77 -5.88 -4.57
CA LYS A 102 11.47 -6.81 -5.48
C LYS A 102 10.94 -6.80 -6.91
N PHE A 103 9.78 -6.18 -7.16
CA PHE A 103 9.21 -6.03 -8.49
C PHE A 103 9.77 -4.78 -9.15
N THR A 104 10.18 -4.87 -10.41
CA THR A 104 10.81 -3.76 -11.15
C THR A 104 9.87 -3.08 -12.13
N THR A 105 8.65 -3.59 -12.28
CA THR A 105 7.64 -3.06 -13.19
C THR A 105 6.57 -2.29 -12.41
N PHE A 106 6.09 -1.20 -13.00
CA PHE A 106 4.92 -0.46 -12.57
C PHE A 106 3.74 -0.79 -13.49
N SER A 107 2.51 -0.65 -13.02
CA SER A 107 1.30 -0.75 -13.85
C SER A 107 1.32 0.31 -14.95
N GLN A 108 1.32 -0.13 -16.20
CA GLN A 108 1.22 0.76 -17.35
C GLN A 108 -0.02 0.42 -18.21
N PRO A 109 -0.93 1.35 -18.47
CA PRO A 109 -1.73 1.35 -19.68
C PRO A 109 -0.89 1.51 -20.94
N GLN A 110 -1.29 0.84 -22.03
CA GLN A 110 -0.80 1.10 -23.38
C GLN A 110 -1.85 1.83 -24.22
N GLY A 111 -1.36 2.76 -25.07
CA GLY A 111 -2.15 3.61 -25.97
C GLY A 111 -1.96 5.10 -25.67
N VAL A 112 -2.10 5.96 -26.68
CA VAL A 112 -2.27 7.41 -26.47
C VAL A 112 -3.77 7.68 -26.44
N PRO A 113 -4.33 8.26 -25.35
CA PRO A 113 -3.62 8.94 -24.26
C PRO A 113 -3.19 8.06 -23.07
N GLY A 114 -3.66 6.79 -22.98
CA GLY A 114 -3.26 5.82 -21.95
C GLY A 114 -3.72 6.22 -20.55
N TYR A 115 -4.70 5.51 -19.97
CA TYR A 115 -5.26 5.84 -18.66
C TYR A 115 -4.81 4.84 -17.58
N PRO A 116 -4.19 5.29 -16.48
CA PRO A 116 -3.77 4.45 -15.36
C PRO A 116 -4.99 3.72 -14.81
N TRP A 117 -4.76 2.49 -14.37
CA TRP A 117 -5.83 1.62 -13.89
C TRP A 117 -6.62 2.23 -12.71
N ALA A 118 -5.96 3.06 -11.89
CA ALA A 118 -6.52 3.68 -10.69
C ALA A 118 -7.52 4.83 -10.95
N ASN A 119 -7.75 5.23 -12.21
CA ASN A 119 -8.57 6.42 -12.54
C ASN A 119 -9.70 6.14 -13.56
N ILE A 120 -10.36 4.99 -13.48
CA ILE A 120 -11.40 4.62 -14.46
C ILE A 120 -12.79 4.67 -13.80
N PRO A 121 -13.55 5.79 -13.93
CA PRO A 121 -14.94 5.83 -13.50
C PRO A 121 -15.87 5.04 -14.45
N VAL A 122 -15.67 5.03 -15.78
CA VAL A 122 -16.29 4.09 -16.74
C VAL A 122 -15.52 4.20 -18.06
N PHE A 123 -15.16 3.10 -18.73
CA PHE A 123 -14.84 3.13 -20.16
C PHE A 123 -16.08 2.77 -20.96
N ASP A 124 -16.55 3.69 -21.80
CA ASP A 124 -17.50 3.39 -22.88
C ASP A 124 -16.88 3.82 -24.23
N PRO A 125 -16.48 2.88 -25.11
CA PRO A 125 -16.52 1.42 -24.94
C PRO A 125 -15.37 0.87 -24.06
N PRO A 126 -15.54 -0.32 -23.46
CA PRO A 126 -14.49 -0.97 -22.66
C PRO A 126 -13.23 -1.24 -23.50
N GLN A 127 -12.06 -0.88 -22.95
CA GLN A 127 -10.76 -1.09 -23.57
C GLN A 127 -10.37 -2.58 -23.56
N LYS A 128 -9.65 -3.04 -24.60
CA LYS A 128 -9.21 -4.44 -24.71
C LYS A 128 -8.12 -4.76 -23.69
N ASP A 129 -8.20 -5.93 -23.05
CA ASP A 129 -7.21 -6.44 -22.08
C ASP A 129 -5.77 -6.46 -22.64
N SER A 130 -5.60 -6.65 -23.95
CA SER A 130 -4.30 -6.64 -24.63
C SER A 130 -3.54 -5.31 -24.55
N LEU A 131 -4.18 -4.23 -24.10
CA LEU A 131 -3.53 -2.93 -23.88
C LEU A 131 -2.80 -2.85 -22.53
N TYR A 132 -2.81 -3.92 -21.70
CA TYR A 132 -2.23 -3.88 -20.35
C TYR A 132 -1.34 -5.11 -20.07
N PRO A 133 -0.12 -5.20 -20.63
CA PRO A 133 0.72 -6.40 -20.52
C PRO A 133 1.31 -6.64 -19.11
N ASN A 134 1.34 -5.62 -18.24
CA ASN A 134 1.79 -5.73 -16.85
C ASN A 134 0.61 -5.76 -15.85
N ARG A 135 -0.61 -6.08 -16.31
CA ARG A 135 -1.84 -6.02 -15.48
C ARG A 135 -1.87 -7.02 -14.33
N ALA A 136 -1.22 -8.17 -14.48
CA ALA A 136 -1.46 -9.29 -13.58
C ALA A 136 -0.79 -9.11 -12.22
N LEU A 137 0.45 -8.64 -12.16
CA LEU A 137 1.13 -8.31 -10.90
C LEU A 137 2.37 -7.43 -11.15
N ASN A 138 2.56 -6.41 -10.33
CA ASN A 138 3.60 -5.40 -10.45
C ASN A 138 3.86 -4.73 -9.09
N PHE A 139 4.82 -3.80 -9.04
CA PHE A 139 5.18 -3.11 -7.81
C PHE A 139 3.97 -2.42 -7.15
N ASP A 140 3.27 -1.53 -7.86
CA ASP A 140 2.20 -0.72 -7.28
C ASP A 140 1.02 -1.57 -6.81
N GLY A 141 0.64 -2.61 -7.55
CA GLY A 141 -0.43 -3.52 -7.13
C GLY A 141 -0.09 -4.32 -5.87
N LEU A 142 1.18 -4.72 -5.68
CA LEU A 142 1.62 -5.38 -4.46
C LEU A 142 1.90 -4.40 -3.32
N TYR A 143 2.26 -3.17 -3.65
CA TYR A 143 2.62 -2.13 -2.69
C TYR A 143 1.40 -1.42 -2.10
N GLU A 144 0.33 -1.29 -2.88
CA GLU A 144 -1.00 -0.85 -2.41
C GLU A 144 -1.56 -1.82 -1.35
N GLN A 145 -1.14 -3.08 -1.36
CA GLN A 145 -1.67 -4.05 -0.41
C GLN A 145 -1.29 -3.81 1.06
N PRO A 146 0.00 -3.76 1.42
CA PRO A 146 0.39 -3.36 2.77
C PRO A 146 -0.10 -1.95 3.08
N HIS A 147 -0.34 -1.11 2.06
CA HIS A 147 -0.96 0.18 2.26
C HIS A 147 -2.37 0.06 2.87
N ASP A 148 -3.23 -0.76 2.26
CA ASP A 148 -4.59 -1.02 2.73
C ASP A 148 -4.60 -1.73 4.09
N ASN A 149 -3.58 -2.56 4.34
CA ASN A 149 -3.42 -3.23 5.62
C ASN A 149 -3.22 -2.25 6.77
N TYR A 150 -2.42 -1.20 6.58
CA TYR A 150 -2.24 -0.16 7.59
C TYR A 150 -3.49 0.68 7.81
N HIS A 151 -4.27 1.00 6.75
CA HIS A 151 -5.59 1.64 6.91
C HIS A 151 -6.50 0.80 7.83
N GLY A 152 -6.65 -0.49 7.52
CA GLY A 152 -7.44 -1.42 8.34
C GLY A 152 -6.88 -1.62 9.75
N TRP A 153 -5.56 -1.57 9.92
CA TRP A 153 -4.87 -1.72 11.20
C TRP A 153 -4.99 -0.50 12.11
N ILE A 154 -4.98 0.71 11.54
CA ILE A 154 -5.28 1.93 12.31
C ILE A 154 -6.75 1.93 12.73
N GLY A 155 -7.63 1.39 11.87
CA GLY A 155 -9.04 1.18 12.18
C GLY A 155 -9.85 2.47 12.23
N GLY A 156 -11.11 2.35 12.65
CA GLY A 156 -12.04 3.47 12.77
C GLY A 156 -12.18 4.23 11.45
N ASP A 157 -12.01 5.55 11.50
CA ASP A 157 -12.12 6.42 10.32
C ASP A 157 -11.00 6.19 9.30
N MET A 158 -9.83 5.71 9.72
CA MET A 158 -8.72 5.37 8.80
C MET A 158 -8.99 4.13 7.95
N ALA A 159 -9.97 3.30 8.30
CA ALA A 159 -10.27 2.06 7.58
C ALA A 159 -11.42 2.18 6.57
N ASP A 160 -11.78 3.41 6.19
CA ASP A 160 -12.83 3.70 5.22
C ASP A 160 -12.43 4.86 4.31
N ASN A 161 -12.55 4.67 3.00
CA ASN A 161 -12.10 5.64 2.02
C ASN A 161 -12.89 6.95 2.04
N ALA A 162 -14.13 6.96 2.54
CA ALA A 162 -14.92 8.18 2.68
C ALA A 162 -14.47 9.01 3.91
N TYR A 163 -13.82 8.40 4.90
CA TYR A 163 -13.48 9.02 6.18
C TYR A 163 -11.97 9.26 6.36
N THR A 164 -11.12 8.41 5.78
CA THR A 164 -9.70 8.34 6.13
C THR A 164 -8.94 9.65 5.95
N ALA A 165 -9.29 10.45 4.94
CA ALA A 165 -8.63 11.74 4.68
C ALA A 165 -8.92 12.82 5.74
N PHE A 166 -9.93 12.64 6.61
CA PHE A 166 -10.22 13.55 7.72
C PHE A 166 -9.33 13.29 8.95
N ASP A 167 -8.65 12.15 9.01
CA ASP A 167 -7.70 11.83 10.08
C ASP A 167 -6.30 12.38 9.73
N PRO A 168 -5.69 13.26 10.55
CA PRO A 168 -4.34 13.78 10.32
C PRO A 168 -3.25 12.72 10.20
N VAL A 169 -3.46 11.51 10.74
CA VAL A 169 -2.54 10.36 10.55
C VAL A 169 -2.41 10.03 9.06
N PHE A 170 -3.45 10.21 8.26
CA PHE A 170 -3.45 9.97 6.81
C PHE A 170 -2.22 10.59 6.13
N CYS A 171 -1.99 11.89 6.32
CA CYS A 171 -0.86 12.57 5.70
C CYS A 171 0.50 12.04 6.18
N SER A 172 0.66 11.76 7.48
CA SER A 172 1.93 11.26 8.03
C SER A 172 2.24 9.82 7.63
N TYR A 173 1.19 9.03 7.47
CA TYR A 173 1.22 7.68 6.98
C TYR A 173 1.58 7.64 5.48
N HIS A 174 0.87 8.43 4.67
CA HIS A 174 1.11 8.55 3.23
C HIS A 174 2.47 9.17 2.90
N ALA A 175 3.01 10.05 3.74
CA ALA A 175 4.38 10.54 3.57
C ALA A 175 5.41 9.40 3.65
N ASN A 176 5.17 8.37 4.46
CA ASN A 176 6.08 7.22 4.52
C ASN A 176 5.78 6.19 3.41
N ILE A 177 4.54 6.12 2.92
CA ILE A 177 4.21 5.39 1.69
C ILE A 177 4.93 6.00 0.49
N ASP A 178 4.91 7.33 0.38
CA ASP A 178 5.63 8.06 -0.66
C ASP A 178 7.15 7.93 -0.50
N ARG A 179 7.69 7.96 0.73
CA ARG A 179 9.11 7.67 0.97
C ARG A 179 9.55 6.32 0.41
N MET A 180 8.74 5.28 0.59
CA MET A 180 9.08 3.94 0.10
C MET A 180 8.83 3.80 -1.41
N LEU A 181 7.90 4.55 -1.99
CA LEU A 181 7.80 4.73 -3.45
C LEU A 181 9.06 5.41 -4.00
N GLU A 182 9.58 6.45 -3.35
CA GLU A 182 10.81 7.14 -3.75
C GLU A 182 12.02 6.19 -3.73
N VAL A 183 12.12 5.31 -2.73
CA VAL A 183 13.14 4.24 -2.69
C VAL A 183 13.05 3.38 -3.94
N TRP A 184 11.84 3.01 -4.36
CA TRP A 184 11.61 2.22 -5.56
C TRP A 184 11.94 2.97 -6.85
N ILE A 185 11.49 4.22 -7.00
CA ILE A 185 11.75 5.06 -8.19
C ILE A 185 13.26 5.21 -8.40
N ARG A 186 14.00 5.53 -7.34
CA ARG A 186 15.46 5.67 -7.40
C ARG A 186 16.18 4.36 -7.74
N ALA A 187 15.64 3.22 -7.32
CA ALA A 187 16.19 1.90 -7.65
C ALA A 187 15.85 1.44 -9.08
N ASN A 188 14.83 2.04 -9.71
CA ASN A 188 14.33 1.66 -11.02
C ASN A 188 14.29 2.86 -11.99
N PRO A 189 15.44 3.47 -12.35
CA PRO A 189 15.48 4.64 -13.23
C PRO A 189 14.96 4.38 -14.65
N GLY A 190 14.84 3.11 -15.06
CA GLY A 190 14.25 2.69 -16.33
C GLY A 190 12.74 2.42 -16.26
N ALA A 191 12.13 2.54 -15.08
CA ALA A 191 10.70 2.36 -14.90
C ALA A 191 9.94 3.33 -15.82
N GLN A 192 8.86 2.82 -16.39
CA GLN A 192 8.02 3.57 -17.31
C GLN A 192 6.68 3.82 -16.60
N PHE A 193 6.17 5.05 -16.73
CA PHE A 193 4.92 5.48 -16.13
C PHE A 193 3.97 6.01 -17.19
N THR A 194 2.70 6.04 -16.85
CA THR A 194 1.73 6.81 -17.62
C THR A 194 1.88 8.28 -17.30
N THR A 195 2.06 9.13 -18.31
CA THR A 195 2.35 10.54 -18.05
C THR A 195 1.15 11.46 -18.21
N GLN A 196 0.23 11.16 -19.14
CA GLN A 196 -0.83 12.10 -19.55
C GLN A 196 -2.16 11.94 -18.79
N CYS A 197 -2.18 11.19 -17.69
CA CYS A 197 -3.40 11.06 -16.91
C CYS A 197 -3.51 12.14 -15.85
N LEU A 198 -4.60 12.91 -15.96
CA LEU A 198 -5.02 13.90 -14.99
C LEU A 198 -5.43 13.25 -13.66
N LEU A 199 -4.87 13.75 -12.57
CA LEU A 199 -5.22 13.37 -11.21
C LEU A 199 -6.43 14.19 -10.75
N GLN A 200 -7.60 13.57 -10.65
CA GLN A 200 -8.76 14.19 -10.01
C GLN A 200 -8.59 14.16 -8.48
N PRO A 201 -9.03 15.19 -7.72
CA PRO A 201 -9.79 16.38 -8.16
C PRO A 201 -8.91 17.58 -8.57
N PHE A 202 -7.59 17.42 -8.72
CA PHE A 202 -6.69 18.53 -9.04
C PHE A 202 -6.98 19.14 -10.42
N SER A 203 -7.59 18.39 -11.34
CA SER A 203 -7.91 18.88 -12.69
C SER A 203 -9.02 18.07 -13.35
N GLY A 204 -10.21 18.62 -13.62
CA GLY A 204 -11.28 17.94 -14.38
C GLY A 204 -12.68 18.54 -14.27
N HIS A 205 -13.66 17.94 -14.94
CA HIS A 205 -15.06 18.43 -14.97
C HIS A 205 -15.78 18.34 -13.61
N ASP A 206 -15.33 17.42 -12.74
CA ASP A 206 -15.83 17.24 -11.37
C ASP A 206 -15.08 18.10 -10.33
N ALA A 207 -14.04 18.84 -10.74
CA ALA A 207 -13.33 19.75 -9.85
C ALA A 207 -14.20 20.99 -9.61
N THR A 208 -14.92 21.00 -8.49
CA THR A 208 -15.89 22.08 -8.18
C THR A 208 -15.23 23.30 -7.53
N GLN A 209 -14.20 23.11 -6.71
CA GLN A 209 -13.45 24.19 -6.07
C GLN A 209 -12.07 23.69 -5.57
N LEU A 210 -11.00 24.39 -5.96
CA LEU A 210 -9.65 24.21 -5.41
C LEU A 210 -9.21 25.53 -4.80
N THR A 211 -9.03 25.57 -3.48
CA THR A 211 -8.56 26.75 -2.76
C THR A 211 -7.12 26.52 -2.31
N PHE A 212 -6.16 27.05 -3.08
CA PHE A 212 -4.74 27.02 -2.71
C PHE A 212 -4.26 28.42 -2.33
N THR A 213 -3.23 28.48 -1.48
CA THR A 213 -2.57 29.73 -1.10
C THR A 213 -1.52 30.19 -2.13
N SER A 214 -1.22 29.40 -3.17
CA SER A 214 -0.24 29.74 -4.22
C SER A 214 -0.68 29.28 -5.62
N ALA A 215 -0.07 29.88 -6.65
CA ALA A 215 -0.28 29.55 -8.07
C ALA A 215 0.36 28.20 -8.50
N ASP A 216 0.99 27.48 -7.57
CA ASP A 216 1.57 26.15 -7.81
C ASP A 216 0.48 25.07 -8.03
N ALA A 217 -0.79 25.44 -7.86
CA ALA A 217 -1.99 24.61 -7.98
C ALA A 217 -2.14 23.78 -9.28
N TRP A 218 -1.48 24.20 -10.36
CA TRP A 218 -1.48 23.48 -11.64
C TRP A 218 -0.21 22.66 -11.87
N ARG A 219 0.78 22.77 -10.97
CA ARG A 219 1.97 21.93 -10.98
C ARG A 219 1.60 20.59 -10.37
N TYR A 220 2.00 19.53 -11.03
CA TYR A 220 1.79 18.16 -10.57
C TYR A 220 0.35 17.65 -10.64
N THR A 221 -0.34 17.98 -11.73
CA THR A 221 -1.73 17.58 -11.98
C THR A 221 -1.85 16.27 -12.76
N THR A 222 -0.73 15.72 -13.24
CA THR A 222 -0.71 14.42 -13.92
C THR A 222 0.14 13.40 -13.19
N ILE A 223 -0.08 12.11 -13.49
CA ILE A 223 0.85 11.06 -13.04
C ILE A 223 2.27 11.35 -13.54
N GLY A 224 2.46 11.85 -14.76
CA GLY A 224 3.80 12.13 -15.29
C GLY A 224 4.55 13.19 -14.48
N ASP A 225 3.81 14.16 -13.96
CA ASP A 225 4.38 15.19 -13.11
C ASP A 225 4.69 14.70 -11.68
N MET A 226 3.97 13.68 -11.19
CA MET A 226 4.13 13.14 -9.83
C MET A 226 5.05 11.92 -9.76
N ALA A 227 5.05 11.06 -10.78
CA ALA A 227 5.80 9.80 -10.84
C ALA A 227 7.25 10.03 -11.28
N GLN A 228 7.95 10.86 -10.50
CA GLN A 228 9.36 11.19 -10.70
C GLN A 228 10.04 11.31 -9.34
N ASP A 229 11.37 11.35 -9.36
CA ASP A 229 12.17 11.58 -8.15
C ASP A 229 11.66 12.82 -7.40
N SER A 230 11.44 12.66 -6.09
CA SER A 230 10.90 13.69 -5.19
C SER A 230 11.60 15.06 -5.30
N ARG A 231 12.88 15.09 -5.67
CA ARG A 231 13.66 16.33 -5.83
C ARG A 231 13.19 17.16 -7.02
N HIS A 232 12.58 16.54 -8.03
CA HIS A 232 11.97 17.24 -9.16
C HIS A 232 10.62 17.88 -8.81
N ILE A 233 9.97 17.42 -7.75
CA ILE A 233 8.70 17.98 -7.25
C ILE A 233 8.90 18.96 -6.07
N GLY A 234 10.14 19.11 -5.60
CA GLY A 234 10.55 20.19 -4.69
C GLY A 234 10.73 19.79 -3.22
N TYR A 235 10.80 18.49 -2.91
CA TYR A 235 11.14 17.99 -1.58
C TYR A 235 12.13 16.81 -1.66
N ASP A 236 12.65 16.38 -0.51
CA ASP A 236 13.46 15.16 -0.41
C ASP A 236 13.26 14.54 0.98
N TYR A 237 13.58 13.26 1.10
CA TYR A 237 13.51 12.52 2.35
C TYR A 237 14.85 12.55 3.08
N GLY A 238 14.82 12.93 4.36
CA GLY A 238 15.96 12.80 5.25
C GLY A 238 16.31 11.32 5.52
N VAL A 239 17.52 11.10 6.05
CA VAL A 239 17.93 9.77 6.50
C VAL A 239 17.03 9.33 7.66
N PRO A 240 16.45 8.11 7.61
CA PRO A 240 15.64 7.61 8.73
C PRO A 240 16.43 7.58 10.04
N VAL A 241 15.76 7.93 11.14
CA VAL A 241 16.38 7.98 12.48
C VAL A 241 16.61 6.57 13.03
N ALA A 242 15.68 5.66 12.79
CA ALA A 242 15.74 4.28 13.24
C ALA A 242 16.31 3.35 12.14
N PRO A 243 16.97 2.23 12.52
CA PRO A 243 17.27 1.15 11.58
C PRO A 243 16.02 0.71 10.82
N GLN A 244 16.17 0.44 9.53
CA GLN A 244 15.04 0.13 8.65
C GLN A 244 14.85 -1.39 8.52
N PHE A 245 13.60 -1.84 8.60
CA PHE A 245 13.22 -3.22 8.38
C PHE A 245 13.65 -3.68 6.98
N GLY A 246 14.31 -4.84 6.92
CA GLY A 246 14.78 -5.43 5.65
C GLY A 246 16.00 -4.74 5.03
N ALA A 247 16.55 -3.68 5.64
CA ALA A 247 17.80 -3.10 5.19
C ALA A 247 18.97 -4.07 5.42
N PRO A 248 19.95 -4.14 4.51
CA PRO A 248 21.15 -4.95 4.73
C PRO A 248 21.82 -4.48 6.02
N LYS A 249 22.06 -5.40 6.97
CA LYS A 249 22.82 -5.09 8.17
C LYS A 249 24.20 -4.60 7.72
N ALA A 250 24.53 -3.35 8.01
CA ALA A 250 25.85 -2.81 7.70
C ALA A 250 26.89 -3.74 8.31
N ALA A 251 27.72 -4.35 7.47
CA ALA A 251 28.84 -5.13 7.95
C ALA A 251 29.65 -4.23 8.88
N THR A 252 29.72 -4.60 10.15
CA THR A 252 30.57 -3.96 11.15
C THR A 252 32.00 -3.88 10.61
N GLY A 253 32.41 -2.70 10.12
CA GLY A 253 33.79 -2.48 9.67
C GLY A 253 34.05 -1.69 8.38
N ALA A 254 33.11 -0.90 7.83
CA ALA A 254 33.44 0.00 6.70
C ALA A 254 33.10 1.46 7.01
N CYS A 255 34.05 2.13 7.66
CA CYS A 255 34.07 3.58 7.83
C CYS A 255 34.49 4.24 6.50
N CYS A 256 33.60 4.33 5.51
CA CYS A 256 33.79 5.20 4.34
C CYS A 256 32.45 5.77 3.85
N LYS A 257 32.38 7.09 3.88
CA LYS A 257 31.31 7.96 3.39
C LYS A 257 31.24 7.93 1.85
N HIS A 258 30.03 8.07 1.33
CA HIS A 258 29.66 8.50 -0.03
C HIS A 258 30.22 7.68 -1.20
N SER A 259 29.49 6.62 -1.57
CA SER A 259 29.16 6.23 -2.95
C SER A 259 28.66 4.78 -2.96
N ALA A 260 27.46 4.55 -2.44
CA ALA A 260 26.77 3.31 -2.75
C ALA A 260 26.26 3.42 -4.19
N LYS A 261 27.11 3.07 -5.17
CA LYS A 261 26.61 2.64 -6.47
C LYS A 261 25.79 1.38 -6.19
N ALA A 262 24.47 1.49 -6.29
CA ALA A 262 23.60 0.33 -6.38
C ALA A 262 24.14 -0.55 -7.51
N GLY A 263 24.63 -1.74 -7.16
CA GLY A 263 25.02 -2.73 -8.16
C GLY A 263 23.82 -3.06 -9.05
N PRO A 264 24.06 -3.44 -10.32
CA PRO A 264 22.96 -3.77 -11.21
C PRO A 264 22.17 -4.94 -10.60
N ALA A 265 20.88 -4.72 -10.34
CA ALA A 265 19.93 -5.77 -10.02
C ALA A 265 19.72 -6.63 -11.29
N ALA A 266 20.68 -7.50 -11.57
CA ALA A 266 20.59 -8.52 -12.60
C ALA A 266 20.18 -9.83 -11.92
N GLY A 267 18.89 -10.13 -11.96
CA GLY A 267 18.31 -11.39 -11.49
C GLY A 267 16.81 -11.22 -11.27
N ASN A 268 16.00 -12.07 -11.91
CA ASN A 268 14.54 -11.99 -11.97
C ASN A 268 13.83 -11.51 -10.69
N ALA A 269 12.88 -10.61 -10.94
CA ALA A 269 11.87 -10.10 -10.03
C ALA A 269 10.95 -11.21 -9.51
N ALA A 270 10.58 -11.11 -8.23
CA ALA A 270 9.89 -12.11 -7.40
C ALA A 270 10.75 -13.36 -7.08
N GLY A 271 11.08 -13.56 -5.80
CA GLY A 271 11.82 -14.74 -5.37
C GLY A 271 11.06 -16.04 -5.67
N PRO A 272 11.77 -17.16 -5.92
CA PRO A 272 11.14 -18.47 -6.08
C PRO A 272 10.46 -18.84 -4.77
N GLY A 273 9.16 -19.03 -4.81
CA GLY A 273 8.40 -19.36 -3.62
C GLY A 273 6.92 -19.53 -3.95
N PRO A 274 6.18 -20.23 -3.10
CA PRO A 274 4.74 -20.25 -3.23
C PRO A 274 4.18 -18.85 -2.93
N TRP A 275 3.18 -18.47 -3.71
CA TRP A 275 2.41 -17.25 -3.57
C TRP A 275 0.97 -17.61 -3.28
N VAL A 276 0.33 -16.88 -2.37
CA VAL A 276 -1.12 -16.93 -2.21
C VAL A 276 -1.72 -15.81 -3.04
N VAL A 277 -2.48 -16.18 -4.05
CA VAL A 277 -2.99 -15.30 -5.10
C VAL A 277 -4.49 -15.10 -4.96
N PHE A 278 -4.92 -13.86 -5.10
CA PHE A 278 -6.32 -13.46 -5.21
C PHE A 278 -6.55 -12.88 -6.60
N ASP A 279 -7.56 -13.40 -7.30
CA ASP A 279 -8.00 -12.93 -8.61
C ASP A 279 -9.36 -12.23 -8.53
N HIS A 280 -9.67 -11.38 -9.50
CA HIS A 280 -10.95 -10.66 -9.57
C HIS A 280 -11.22 -9.79 -8.33
N VAL A 281 -10.18 -9.23 -7.73
CA VAL A 281 -10.24 -8.25 -6.64
C VAL A 281 -10.91 -6.97 -7.15
N ARG A 282 -11.99 -6.53 -6.50
CA ARG A 282 -12.80 -5.34 -6.88
C ARG A 282 -13.06 -4.46 -5.66
N CYS A 283 -13.73 -3.32 -5.82
CA CYS A 283 -14.23 -2.61 -4.64
C CYS A 283 -15.17 -3.50 -3.82
N THR A 284 -15.21 -3.23 -2.52
CA THR A 284 -16.28 -3.66 -1.63
C THR A 284 -16.99 -2.43 -1.09
N HIS A 285 -18.24 -2.60 -0.68
CA HIS A 285 -18.94 -1.57 0.06
C HIS A 285 -18.36 -1.47 1.48
N ASP A 286 -18.29 -2.61 2.17
CA ASP A 286 -17.74 -2.72 3.51
C ASP A 286 -16.25 -3.06 3.49
N THR A 287 -15.59 -2.82 4.64
CA THR A 287 -14.19 -3.19 4.83
C THR A 287 -14.06 -4.60 5.37
N TYR A 288 -13.22 -5.42 4.73
CA TYR A 288 -12.93 -6.80 5.16
C TYR A 288 -11.43 -7.02 5.37
N LEU A 289 -11.09 -7.86 6.34
CA LEU A 289 -9.74 -8.35 6.58
C LEU A 289 -9.70 -9.82 6.20
N ILE A 290 -8.85 -10.20 5.25
CA ILE A 290 -8.65 -11.58 4.83
C ILE A 290 -7.30 -12.06 5.36
N ASP A 291 -7.33 -12.88 6.40
CA ASP A 291 -6.13 -13.45 7.04
C ASP A 291 -5.85 -14.84 6.48
N VAL A 292 -4.62 -15.04 5.99
CA VAL A 292 -4.23 -16.21 5.21
C VAL A 292 -3.30 -17.12 5.98
N PHE A 293 -3.61 -18.42 5.99
CA PHE A 293 -2.82 -19.45 6.68
C PHE A 293 -2.46 -20.60 5.74
N LEU A 294 -1.24 -21.12 5.87
CA LEU A 294 -0.79 -22.36 5.24
C LEU A 294 -0.79 -23.51 6.25
N ASP A 295 -1.33 -24.64 5.84
CA ASP A 295 -1.31 -25.90 6.58
C ASP A 295 -1.85 -25.79 8.01
N GLN A 296 -2.90 -24.98 8.17
CA GLN A 296 -3.59 -24.78 9.44
C GLN A 296 -5.13 -24.85 9.22
N PRO A 297 -5.74 -26.05 9.20
CA PRO A 297 -7.17 -26.24 8.95
C PRO A 297 -8.08 -25.54 9.96
N ASP A 298 -7.62 -25.39 11.20
CA ASP A 298 -8.36 -24.80 12.32
C ASP A 298 -8.05 -23.30 12.51
N ALA A 299 -7.56 -22.64 11.44
CA ALA A 299 -7.25 -21.22 11.46
C ALA A 299 -8.44 -20.39 11.97
N ALA A 300 -8.15 -19.47 12.90
CA ALA A 300 -9.13 -18.67 13.59
C ALA A 300 -8.48 -17.35 14.03
N THR A 301 -9.28 -16.39 14.51
CA THR A 301 -8.81 -15.03 14.81
C THR A 301 -7.70 -15.00 15.86
N GLN A 302 -7.71 -15.91 16.84
CA GLN A 302 -6.66 -16.01 17.84
C GLN A 302 -5.30 -16.49 17.29
N HIS A 303 -5.29 -17.10 16.10
CA HIS A 303 -4.07 -17.59 15.44
C HIS A 303 -3.38 -16.51 14.60
N ILE A 304 -4.03 -15.36 14.37
CA ILE A 304 -3.49 -14.22 13.64
C ILE A 304 -2.36 -13.62 14.48
N SER A 305 -1.11 -13.86 14.08
CA SER A 305 0.07 -13.36 14.76
C SER A 305 1.26 -13.38 13.81
N ALA A 306 2.10 -12.35 13.88
CA ALA A 306 3.35 -12.29 13.15
C ALA A 306 4.34 -13.41 13.53
N ASP A 307 4.17 -14.01 14.71
CA ASP A 307 5.01 -15.09 15.21
C ASP A 307 4.46 -16.49 14.87
N ASN A 308 3.26 -16.58 14.28
CA ASN A 308 2.70 -17.87 13.84
C ASN A 308 3.32 -18.26 12.48
N PRO A 309 4.08 -19.38 12.39
CA PRO A 309 4.71 -19.81 11.14
C PRO A 309 3.73 -20.19 10.04
N HIS A 310 2.47 -20.51 10.40
CA HIS A 310 1.40 -20.79 9.44
C HIS A 310 0.80 -19.52 8.84
N TYR A 311 0.88 -18.39 9.55
CA TYR A 311 0.25 -17.14 9.16
C TYR A 311 1.05 -16.42 8.06
N VAL A 312 0.53 -16.41 6.84
CA VAL A 312 1.19 -15.80 5.66
C VAL A 312 1.13 -14.28 5.76
N GLY A 313 -0.05 -13.77 6.06
CA GLY A 313 -0.30 -12.35 6.21
C GLY A 313 -1.75 -11.97 5.95
N ARG A 314 -1.98 -10.66 5.89
CA ARG A 314 -3.30 -10.07 5.70
C ARG A 314 -3.46 -9.47 4.30
N PHE A 315 -4.66 -9.63 3.76
CA PHE A 315 -5.18 -8.97 2.57
C PHE A 315 -6.41 -8.14 2.98
N SER A 316 -6.24 -6.86 3.30
CA SER A 316 -7.34 -5.94 3.60
C SER A 316 -8.05 -5.50 2.32
N ARG A 317 -9.38 -5.44 2.35
CA ARG A 317 -10.26 -4.90 1.32
C ARG A 317 -10.98 -3.69 1.89
N ILE A 318 -10.44 -2.49 1.66
CA ILE A 318 -11.02 -1.24 2.17
C ILE A 318 -12.32 -0.93 1.43
N GLY A 319 -13.38 -0.71 2.21
CA GLY A 319 -14.70 -0.35 1.72
C GLY A 319 -14.75 1.09 1.19
N MET A 320 -15.61 1.31 0.20
CA MET A 320 -15.85 2.63 -0.39
C MET A 320 -16.93 3.44 0.35
N GLY A 321 -17.54 2.87 1.40
CA GLY A 321 -18.53 3.54 2.24
C GLY A 321 -19.93 3.61 1.63
N LEU A 322 -20.90 4.01 2.46
CA LEU A 322 -22.32 4.11 2.12
C LEU A 322 -22.57 5.21 1.07
N VAL A 323 -23.12 4.79 -0.09
CA VAL A 323 -23.72 5.61 -1.17
C VAL A 323 -22.74 6.37 -2.10
N ASP A 324 -21.42 6.30 -1.91
CA ASP A 324 -20.48 7.14 -2.68
C ASP A 324 -19.50 6.35 -3.57
N ASP A 325 -19.99 5.29 -4.20
CA ASP A 325 -19.18 4.51 -5.15
C ASP A 325 -18.85 5.30 -6.42
N LYS A 326 -19.63 6.33 -6.80
CA LYS A 326 -19.43 7.26 -7.95
C LYS A 326 -18.91 6.58 -9.24
N GLY A 327 -19.17 5.29 -9.43
CA GLY A 327 -18.58 4.49 -10.51
C GLY A 327 -17.07 4.20 -10.40
N ARG A 328 -16.38 4.54 -9.31
CA ARG A 328 -14.92 4.34 -9.12
C ARG A 328 -14.46 2.88 -9.09
N CYS A 329 -15.37 1.93 -9.23
CA CYS A 329 -15.12 0.53 -8.95
C CYS A 329 -14.83 -0.31 -10.19
N ILE A 330 -13.71 -1.02 -10.15
CA ILE A 330 -13.18 -1.81 -11.25
C ILE A 330 -14.15 -2.95 -11.60
N THR A 331 -14.60 -2.98 -12.86
CA THR A 331 -15.57 -3.97 -13.34
C THR A 331 -14.96 -5.33 -13.66
N HIS A 332 -13.69 -5.40 -14.08
CA HIS A 332 -13.02 -6.65 -14.42
C HIS A 332 -12.27 -7.27 -13.23
N GLY A 333 -11.92 -6.45 -12.24
CA GLY A 333 -11.08 -6.81 -11.11
C GLY A 333 -9.60 -6.93 -11.44
N VAL A 334 -8.80 -6.92 -10.38
CA VAL A 334 -7.34 -7.02 -10.40
C VAL A 334 -6.88 -8.24 -9.62
N SER A 335 -5.57 -8.38 -9.60
CA SER A 335 -4.86 -9.55 -9.20
C SER A 335 -3.91 -9.11 -8.08
N ARG A 336 -3.99 -9.76 -6.91
CA ARG A 336 -3.17 -9.48 -5.72
C ARG A 336 -2.49 -10.76 -5.28
N ALA A 337 -1.38 -10.65 -4.57
CA ALA A 337 -0.65 -11.82 -4.08
C ALA A 337 0.06 -11.55 -2.76
N LEU A 338 0.20 -12.58 -1.94
CA LEU A 338 1.01 -12.60 -0.73
C LEU A 338 2.14 -13.60 -0.91
N ASN A 339 3.37 -13.18 -0.60
CA ASN A 339 4.52 -14.07 -0.63
C ASN A 339 4.44 -15.05 0.54
N ALA A 340 4.38 -16.35 0.24
CA ALA A 340 4.29 -17.43 1.22
C ALA A 340 5.62 -18.18 1.42
N ALA A 341 6.72 -17.73 0.80
CA ALA A 341 8.02 -18.42 0.83
C ALA A 341 8.58 -18.62 2.24
N ARG A 342 8.47 -17.60 3.11
CA ARG A 342 8.92 -17.70 4.51
C ARG A 342 8.14 -18.79 5.26
N ASN A 343 6.83 -18.85 5.06
CA ASN A 343 5.95 -19.80 5.71
C ASN A 343 6.21 -21.22 5.20
N ALA A 344 6.32 -21.40 3.89
CA ALA A 344 6.69 -22.68 3.30
C ALA A 344 8.05 -23.19 3.80
N ALA A 345 9.05 -22.31 3.89
CA ALA A 345 10.35 -22.68 4.45
C ALA A 345 10.27 -23.06 5.93
N ALA A 346 9.50 -22.31 6.74
CA ALA A 346 9.31 -22.60 8.17
C ALA A 346 8.57 -23.93 8.42
N LEU A 347 7.66 -24.29 7.52
CA LEU A 347 6.85 -25.51 7.59
C LEU A 347 7.49 -26.70 6.85
N GLY A 348 8.60 -26.50 6.15
CA GLY A 348 9.26 -27.55 5.36
C GLY A 348 8.48 -27.99 4.11
N LEU A 349 7.63 -27.10 3.57
CA LEU A 349 6.78 -27.38 2.41
C LEU A 349 7.52 -27.18 1.08
N GLY A 350 7.24 -28.04 0.10
CA GLY A 350 7.76 -28.03 -1.26
C GLY A 350 6.68 -28.14 -2.34
N ARG A 351 7.08 -27.97 -3.61
CA ARG A 351 6.17 -27.92 -4.79
C ARG A 351 5.23 -29.11 -4.95
N GLY A 352 5.59 -30.28 -4.41
CA GLY A 352 4.80 -31.51 -4.53
C GLY A 352 3.85 -31.77 -3.37
N ASP A 353 3.90 -30.94 -2.32
CA ASP A 353 3.12 -31.18 -1.12
C ASP A 353 1.68 -30.74 -1.30
N ALA A 354 0.75 -31.54 -0.76
CA ALA A 354 -0.65 -31.16 -0.66
C ALA A 354 -0.80 -30.15 0.50
N VAL A 355 -0.70 -28.86 0.18
CA VAL A 355 -0.81 -27.79 1.18
C VAL A 355 -2.26 -27.32 1.30
N GLN A 356 -2.80 -27.35 2.51
CA GLN A 356 -4.11 -26.75 2.78
C GLN A 356 -3.98 -25.23 2.95
N LEU A 357 -4.85 -24.49 2.26
CA LEU A 357 -4.99 -23.05 2.43
C LEU A 357 -6.24 -22.77 3.28
N SER A 358 -6.08 -21.99 4.34
CA SER A 358 -7.19 -21.58 5.21
C SER A 358 -7.30 -20.06 5.25
N LEU A 359 -8.52 -19.54 5.23
CA LEU A 359 -8.82 -18.11 5.28
C LEU A 359 -9.69 -17.79 6.49
N VAL A 360 -9.35 -16.72 7.20
CA VAL A 360 -10.21 -16.10 8.20
C VAL A 360 -10.64 -14.73 7.66
N VAL A 361 -11.90 -14.61 7.25
CA VAL A 361 -12.44 -13.38 6.66
C VAL A 361 -13.25 -12.65 7.73
N THR A 362 -12.80 -11.46 8.13
CA THR A 362 -13.46 -10.66 9.17
C THR A 362 -14.04 -9.38 8.58
N HIS A 363 -15.33 -9.14 8.79
CA HIS A 363 -15.93 -7.84 8.52
C HIS A 363 -15.47 -6.85 9.59
N LEU A 364 -14.73 -5.80 9.19
CA LEU A 364 -13.97 -4.97 10.12
C LEU A 364 -14.89 -4.26 11.13
N ASP A 365 -15.94 -3.61 10.66
CA ASP A 365 -16.76 -2.73 11.52
C ASP A 365 -17.59 -3.52 12.53
N SER A 366 -17.96 -4.76 12.22
CA SER A 366 -18.79 -5.62 13.10
C SER A 366 -17.97 -6.64 13.89
N GLY A 367 -16.69 -6.83 13.53
CA GLY A 367 -15.84 -7.91 14.05
C GLY A 367 -16.32 -9.32 13.68
N ARG A 368 -17.36 -9.45 12.84
CA ARG A 368 -17.94 -10.75 12.50
C ARG A 368 -17.03 -11.51 11.52
N VAL A 369 -16.71 -12.75 11.88
CA VAL A 369 -16.05 -13.69 10.96
C VAL A 369 -17.10 -14.28 10.01
N LEU A 370 -16.82 -14.22 8.72
CA LEU A 370 -17.68 -14.77 7.66
C LEU A 370 -17.44 -16.27 7.51
N THR A 371 -18.50 -17.02 7.19
CA THR A 371 -18.37 -18.42 6.78
C THR A 371 -17.81 -18.53 5.36
N PRO A 372 -17.25 -19.70 4.96
CA PRO A 372 -16.84 -19.95 3.59
C PRO A 372 -17.93 -19.65 2.55
N ASP A 373 -19.16 -20.10 2.81
CA ASP A 373 -20.28 -19.87 1.89
C ASP A 373 -20.58 -18.38 1.72
N GLU A 374 -20.42 -17.56 2.76
CA GLU A 374 -20.62 -16.12 2.68
C GLU A 374 -19.52 -15.45 1.84
N TYR A 375 -18.25 -15.65 2.19
CA TYR A 375 -17.17 -14.92 1.54
C TYR A 375 -16.87 -15.43 0.12
N MET A 376 -17.17 -16.69 -0.21
CA MET A 376 -16.97 -17.22 -1.56
C MET A 376 -17.89 -16.56 -2.61
N THR A 377 -18.97 -15.92 -2.17
CA THR A 377 -19.83 -15.12 -3.05
C THR A 377 -19.24 -13.74 -3.39
N LEU A 378 -18.22 -13.29 -2.64
CA LEU A 378 -17.61 -11.98 -2.79
C LEU A 378 -16.45 -12.01 -3.80
N PRO A 379 -16.35 -11.02 -4.72
CA PRO A 379 -15.33 -11.02 -5.77
C PRO A 379 -13.92 -10.82 -5.20
N GLY A 380 -13.05 -11.78 -5.51
CA GLY A 380 -11.64 -11.79 -5.10
C GLY A 380 -11.39 -12.10 -3.62
N PHE A 381 -12.27 -12.90 -3.02
CA PHE A 381 -12.09 -13.47 -1.67
C PHE A 381 -11.61 -14.93 -1.70
N ILE A 382 -11.59 -15.54 -2.88
CA ILE A 382 -11.04 -16.89 -3.07
C ILE A 382 -9.54 -16.75 -3.32
N ALA A 383 -8.76 -17.48 -2.52
CA ALA A 383 -7.32 -17.52 -2.61
C ALA A 383 -6.84 -18.83 -3.24
N GLN A 384 -5.73 -18.78 -3.96
CA GLN A 384 -5.08 -19.93 -4.56
C GLN A 384 -3.60 -19.95 -4.20
N LEU A 385 -3.06 -21.12 -3.84
CA LEU A 385 -1.63 -21.30 -3.65
C LEU A 385 -1.00 -21.68 -5.01
N VAL A 386 -0.05 -20.90 -5.47
CA VAL A 386 0.68 -21.15 -6.72
C VAL A 386 2.18 -21.19 -6.46
N TRP A 387 2.88 -22.15 -7.04
CA TRP A 387 4.32 -22.22 -6.98
C TRP A 387 4.94 -21.50 -8.16
N ASP A 388 5.79 -20.52 -7.87
CA ASP A 388 6.51 -19.75 -8.89
C ASP A 388 5.61 -18.96 -9.85
N ASP A 389 4.39 -18.60 -9.45
CA ASP A 389 3.52 -17.80 -10.32
C ASP A 389 2.98 -16.50 -9.70
N PRO A 390 3.83 -15.48 -9.55
CA PRO A 390 3.44 -14.07 -9.46
C PRO A 390 2.92 -13.52 -10.82
N ARG A 391 2.13 -14.36 -11.52
CA ARG A 391 1.48 -14.21 -12.83
C ARG A 391 2.36 -13.68 -13.95
N GLN A 392 3.59 -14.22 -13.96
CA GLN A 392 4.58 -14.35 -15.02
C GLN A 392 4.72 -13.19 -16.05
N THR A 393 5.67 -12.28 -15.79
CA THR A 393 6.21 -11.26 -16.71
C THR A 393 7.09 -11.90 -17.81
N LEU A 394 6.74 -11.70 -19.09
CA LEU A 394 7.66 -11.81 -20.22
C LEU A 394 7.60 -10.52 -21.04
N ALA A 395 8.36 -9.52 -20.62
CA ALA A 395 8.88 -8.52 -21.55
C ALA A 395 10.39 -8.70 -21.53
N GLY A 396 10.94 -9.34 -22.57
CA GLY A 396 12.36 -9.26 -22.85
C GLY A 396 12.79 -7.78 -22.88
N PRO A 397 14.11 -7.49 -22.73
CA PRO A 397 14.59 -6.12 -22.77
C PRO A 397 14.03 -5.41 -24.01
N PRO A 398 13.68 -4.11 -23.91
CA PRO A 398 13.26 -3.35 -25.08
C PRO A 398 14.32 -3.55 -26.18
N PRO A 399 13.93 -3.63 -27.47
CA PRO A 399 14.91 -3.69 -28.54
C PRO A 399 15.91 -2.57 -28.28
N VAL A 400 17.17 -2.96 -28.08
CA VAL A 400 18.27 -2.02 -27.95
C VAL A 400 18.10 -1.08 -29.12
N ALA A 401 17.75 0.18 -28.85
CA ALA A 401 17.76 1.20 -29.88
C ALA A 401 19.20 1.20 -30.35
N GLY A 402 19.42 0.53 -31.50
CA GLY A 402 20.73 0.41 -32.10
C GLY A 402 21.27 1.82 -32.15
N CYS A 403 22.41 2.04 -31.50
CA CYS A 403 23.16 3.27 -31.65
C CYS A 403 23.17 3.57 -33.13
N CYS A 404 22.57 4.69 -33.53
CA CYS A 404 22.64 5.18 -34.89
C CYS A 404 24.13 5.40 -35.20
N SER A 405 24.80 4.37 -35.69
CA SER A 405 26.05 4.51 -36.41
C SER A 405 25.69 5.25 -37.68
N ALA A 406 25.98 6.56 -37.68
CA ALA A 406 25.96 7.40 -38.84
C ALA A 406 26.91 6.79 -39.89
N SER A 407 26.34 5.96 -40.76
CA SER A 407 26.97 5.52 -41.99
C SER A 407 26.88 6.68 -42.99
N THR A 408 27.90 7.51 -43.01
CA THR A 408 28.15 8.42 -44.11
C THR A 408 28.48 7.61 -45.36
N SER A 409 27.48 7.30 -46.19
CA SER A 409 27.72 6.93 -47.59
C SER A 409 27.37 8.13 -48.46
N ARG A 410 28.42 8.81 -48.93
CA ARG A 410 28.36 9.75 -50.05
C ARG A 410 27.90 8.97 -51.29
N THR A 411 26.90 9.48 -51.97
CA THR A 411 26.76 9.31 -53.42
C THR A 411 26.34 10.62 -54.05
N SER A 412 27.12 10.97 -55.05
CA SER A 412 27.18 12.18 -55.85
C SER A 412 26.27 12.13 -57.07
N GLY A 413 25.76 13.31 -57.47
CA GLY A 413 25.25 13.63 -58.81
C GLY A 413 23.75 13.41 -58.99
N GLU A 414 22.97 14.26 -59.63
CA GLU A 414 23.20 15.52 -60.38
C GLU A 414 21.78 16.11 -60.74
N PRO A 415 21.59 17.15 -61.57
CA PRO A 415 21.25 18.50 -61.12
C PRO A 415 19.89 19.08 -61.60
N THR A 416 19.65 20.31 -61.15
CA THR A 416 18.60 21.32 -61.42
C THR A 416 17.23 21.14 -60.78
#